data_AF-A0A437DNZ0-F1
#
_entry.id   AF-A0A437DNZ0-F1
#
_cell.length_a   1.000
_cell.length_b   1.000
_cell.length_c   1.000
_cell.angle_alpha   90.00
_cell.angle_beta   90.00
_cell.angle_gamma   90.00
#
_symmetry.space_group_name_H-M   'P 1'
#
loop_
_entity.id
_entity.type
_entity.pdbx_description
1 polymer ?
#
loop_
_entity_poly.entity_id
_entity_poly.type
_entity_poly.pdbx_seq_one_letter_code
_entity_poly.pdbx_strand_id
1 'polypeptide(L)'
;MWVMERFLSSVIQRGQSGLLRRSLRGSLPELELRYLQCTCCWRSLIPVAGFETLNATLSSSEPCKDDGGKPLDACYTSEQRTVILQLLNNASLAELASIKLLRGRKSTNIVEHRSKHGPFKSLESVVDKERKVRIQLAKFIKPEVDRSWLEEASSIVSIVCGTNKIAWAHVDRQMMVLDWQHQDCPNFLKGTYMASAYLNDVSAVVSLLPPASFYLIEKSSISIQNTTLFPIMAHMRTVEAMLFALLEPKIAPPEPNIPPRVLNMMRTAVGRHFGLMVGESRTSGAQTVRQLMAESVTQKLPRINFPQELLLRYRNHFQMGSRRGGEELCDALLQAVAFYELLCEC
;
A
#
# COMPACT_ATOMS: atom_id res chain seq x y z
N MET A 1 -40.40 61.69 44.65
CA MET A 1 -39.93 61.64 43.25
C MET A 1 -40.08 60.20 42.78
N TRP A 2 -41.07 59.88 41.94
CA TRP A 2 -41.06 60.05 40.47
C TRP A 2 -39.98 59.15 39.83
N VAL A 3 -40.23 58.00 39.18
CA VAL A 3 -41.28 57.49 38.23
C VAL A 3 -40.92 57.69 36.74
N MET A 4 -40.67 56.54 36.08
CA MET A 4 -40.90 56.16 34.66
C MET A 4 -40.13 56.74 33.45
N GLU A 5 -40.05 55.85 32.44
CA GLU A 5 -39.98 56.06 30.97
C GLU A 5 -38.71 56.72 30.38
N ARG A 6 -38.28 56.50 29.12
CA ARG A 6 -38.94 56.16 27.82
C ARG A 6 -38.02 55.24 26.96
N PHE A 7 -38.40 54.50 25.90
CA PHE A 7 -39.68 54.13 25.24
C PHE A 7 -39.47 52.87 24.35
N LEU A 8 -40.50 52.44 23.60
CA LEU A 8 -40.42 51.55 22.41
C LEU A 8 -41.03 52.26 21.18
N SER A 9 -40.54 51.99 19.97
CA SER A 9 -41.35 51.62 18.77
C SER A 9 -40.56 51.70 17.45
N SER A 10 -41.01 50.92 16.47
CA SER A 10 -40.48 50.72 15.12
C SER A 10 -40.96 51.73 14.07
N VAL A 11 -40.19 51.91 12.99
CA VAL A 11 -40.75 52.26 11.67
C VAL A 11 -40.21 51.29 10.61
N ILE A 12 -41.13 50.66 9.88
CA ILE A 12 -40.88 49.91 8.65
C ILE A 12 -41.44 50.71 7.49
N GLN A 13 -40.65 50.90 6.44
CA GLN A 13 -41.02 51.10 5.03
C GLN A 13 -39.70 51.35 4.26
N ARG A 14 -39.49 51.03 2.98
CA ARG A 14 -40.10 50.18 1.95
C ARG A 14 -39.17 50.42 0.74
N GLY A 15 -38.75 49.39 0.02
CA GLY A 15 -37.84 49.55 -1.12
C GLY A 15 -37.78 48.34 -2.03
N GLN A 16 -38.95 47.91 -2.52
CA GLN A 16 -39.03 46.89 -3.57
C GLN A 16 -38.94 47.53 -4.95
N SER A 17 -38.10 46.98 -5.83
CA SER A 17 -38.51 46.42 -7.15
C SER A 17 -37.32 46.36 -8.11
N GLY A 18 -37.08 45.19 -8.71
CA GLY A 18 -35.97 44.95 -9.63
C GLY A 18 -35.96 43.53 -10.17
N LEU A 19 -37.12 43.04 -10.61
CA LEU A 19 -37.30 41.68 -11.13
C LEU A 19 -36.67 41.52 -12.52
N LEU A 20 -35.76 40.55 -12.66
CA LEU A 20 -35.64 39.77 -13.90
C LEU A 20 -35.52 38.28 -13.56
N ARG A 21 -36.54 37.50 -13.92
CA ARG A 21 -36.60 36.05 -13.67
C ARG A 21 -37.12 35.29 -14.90
N ARG A 22 -36.19 34.79 -15.72
CA ARG A 22 -36.25 33.60 -16.62
C ARG A 22 -34.99 33.63 -17.49
N SER A 23 -34.40 32.50 -17.91
CA SER A 23 -35.05 31.23 -18.28
C SER A 23 -34.42 29.98 -17.63
N LEU A 24 -35.22 28.93 -17.49
CA LEU A 24 -34.72 27.56 -17.29
C LEU A 24 -34.37 26.94 -18.66
N ARG A 25 -33.10 26.62 -18.88
CA ARG A 25 -32.59 25.43 -19.61
C ARG A 25 -31.07 25.54 -19.75
N GLY A 26 -30.36 24.46 -19.41
CA GLY A 26 -28.89 24.43 -19.43
C GLY A 26 -28.32 23.67 -18.23
N SER A 27 -28.60 22.37 -18.14
CA SER A 27 -27.91 21.49 -17.21
C SER A 27 -26.46 21.30 -17.69
N LEU A 28 -25.54 22.09 -17.15
CA LEU A 28 -24.11 21.73 -17.18
C LEU A 28 -23.91 20.45 -16.36
N PRO A 29 -23.13 19.46 -16.85
CA PRO A 29 -22.81 18.30 -16.05
C PRO A 29 -22.06 18.72 -14.78
N GLU A 30 -22.52 18.21 -13.64
CA GLU A 30 -21.80 18.32 -12.38
C GLU A 30 -20.48 17.53 -12.53
N LEU A 31 -19.36 18.23 -12.65
CA LEU A 31 -18.04 17.60 -12.72
C LEU A 31 -17.72 16.95 -11.37
N GLU A 32 -18.01 15.66 -11.24
CA GLU A 32 -17.50 14.82 -10.16
C GLU A 32 -15.96 14.80 -10.20
N LEU A 33 -15.35 15.64 -9.35
CA LEU A 33 -13.92 15.61 -9.09
C LEU A 33 -13.56 14.26 -8.44
N ARG A 34 -12.98 13.35 -9.23
CA ARG A 34 -12.50 12.05 -8.74
C ARG A 34 -11.20 12.20 -7.98
N TYR A 35 -11.27 12.19 -6.65
CA TYR A 35 -10.11 12.21 -5.76
C TYR A 35 -9.46 10.83 -5.65
N LEU A 36 -8.13 10.75 -5.82
CA LEU A 36 -7.36 9.56 -5.46
C LEU A 36 -7.02 9.61 -3.96
N GLN A 37 -7.40 8.57 -3.22
CA GLN A 37 -7.19 8.49 -1.78
C GLN A 37 -5.78 7.97 -1.46
N CYS A 38 -5.01 8.75 -0.69
CA CYS A 38 -3.71 8.33 -0.19
C CYS A 38 -3.87 7.34 0.98
N THR A 39 -3.48 6.08 0.76
CA THR A 39 -3.53 4.98 1.73
C THR A 39 -2.75 5.28 3.02
N CYS A 40 -1.71 6.11 2.97
CA CYS A 40 -0.89 6.47 4.13
C CYS A 40 -1.52 7.54 5.05
N CYS A 41 -2.47 8.35 4.55
CA CYS A 41 -2.86 9.60 5.22
C CYS A 41 -4.36 9.77 5.44
N TRP A 42 -5.22 9.20 4.59
CA TRP A 42 -6.71 9.25 4.64
C TRP A 42 -7.39 10.63 4.80
N ARG A 43 -6.64 11.74 4.92
CA ARG A 43 -7.13 13.11 5.17
C ARG A 43 -6.78 14.13 4.09
N SER A 44 -5.85 13.80 3.19
CA SER A 44 -5.47 14.67 2.07
C SER A 44 -6.31 14.32 0.84
N LEU A 45 -7.40 15.06 0.63
CA LEU A 45 -8.03 15.17 -0.68
C LEU A 45 -7.05 15.90 -1.59
N ILE A 46 -6.32 15.18 -2.44
CA ILE A 46 -5.46 15.79 -3.46
C ILE A 46 -6.38 16.25 -4.60
N PRO A 47 -6.53 17.56 -4.87
CA PRO A 47 -7.28 18.01 -6.03
C PRO A 47 -6.53 17.57 -7.29
N VAL A 48 -7.24 17.00 -8.27
CA VAL A 48 -6.66 16.69 -9.58
C VAL A 48 -6.50 18.00 -10.37
N ALA A 49 -5.44 18.74 -10.06
CA ALA A 49 -5.06 19.93 -10.80
C ALA A 49 -4.52 19.52 -12.18
N GLY A 50 -5.37 19.58 -13.21
CA GLY A 50 -4.95 19.67 -14.60
C GLY A 50 -4.41 18.40 -15.26
N PHE A 51 -5.23 17.33 -15.33
CA PHE A 51 -4.98 16.23 -16.28
C PHE A 51 -5.72 16.39 -17.63
N GLU A 52 -6.61 17.38 -17.75
CA GLU A 52 -7.46 17.57 -18.93
C GLU A 52 -6.69 18.12 -20.16
N THR A 53 -5.53 18.76 -19.95
CA THR A 53 -4.72 19.34 -21.03
C THR A 53 -3.98 18.32 -21.90
N LEU A 54 -4.10 17.01 -21.64
CA LEU A 54 -3.50 15.94 -22.47
C LEU A 54 -4.50 15.19 -23.36
N ASN A 55 -5.82 15.37 -23.16
CA ASN A 55 -6.84 14.72 -24.01
C ASN A 55 -7.05 15.43 -25.36
N ALA A 56 -6.56 16.66 -25.54
CA ALA A 56 -6.75 17.45 -26.76
C ALA A 56 -5.91 16.98 -27.98
N THR A 57 -5.00 16.01 -27.80
CA THR A 57 -4.07 15.56 -28.86
C THR A 57 -4.20 14.07 -29.22
N LEU A 58 -5.21 13.36 -28.69
CA LEU A 58 -5.49 11.96 -29.00
C LEU A 58 -6.96 11.72 -29.38
N SER A 59 -7.47 12.57 -30.27
CA SER A 59 -8.80 12.40 -30.88
C SER A 59 -8.82 11.30 -31.95
N SER A 60 -8.77 10.02 -31.56
CA SER A 60 -9.35 8.90 -32.34
C SER A 60 -9.31 7.54 -31.64
N SER A 61 -10.26 7.25 -30.74
CA SER A 61 -10.97 5.97 -30.59
C SER A 61 -11.84 5.98 -29.32
N GLU A 62 -12.90 5.17 -29.31
CA GLU A 62 -13.89 5.13 -28.24
C GLU A 62 -13.33 4.57 -26.91
N PRO A 63 -13.88 4.95 -25.75
CA PRO A 63 -13.45 4.40 -24.47
C PRO A 63 -13.85 2.92 -24.34
N CYS A 64 -12.87 2.03 -24.52
CA CYS A 64 -13.04 0.61 -24.25
C CYS A 64 -13.52 0.37 -22.81
N LYS A 65 -14.56 -0.46 -22.67
CA LYS A 65 -15.10 -0.85 -21.37
C LYS A 65 -14.05 -1.63 -20.56
N ASP A 66 -14.01 -1.34 -19.27
CA ASP A 66 -13.26 -2.10 -18.27
C ASP A 66 -13.78 -3.55 -18.23
N ASP A 67 -12.92 -4.50 -18.59
CA ASP A 67 -13.22 -5.94 -18.65
C ASP A 67 -12.12 -6.71 -17.92
N GLY A 68 -12.14 -6.54 -16.59
CA GLY A 68 -11.19 -7.13 -15.65
C GLY A 68 -11.27 -8.66 -15.62
N GLY A 69 -10.57 -9.31 -16.56
CA GLY A 69 -10.47 -10.76 -16.64
C GLY A 69 -9.94 -11.32 -17.96
N LYS A 70 -9.87 -10.52 -19.03
CA LYS A 70 -9.34 -11.00 -20.32
C LYS A 70 -7.81 -11.19 -20.28
N PRO A 71 -7.28 -12.36 -20.72
CA PRO A 71 -5.84 -12.56 -20.86
C PRO A 71 -5.26 -11.59 -21.90
N LEU A 72 -3.98 -11.22 -21.76
CA LEU A 72 -3.32 -10.23 -22.63
C LEU A 72 -3.33 -10.63 -24.10
N ASP A 73 -3.19 -11.93 -24.37
CA ASP A 73 -3.35 -12.53 -25.69
C ASP A 73 -4.70 -12.20 -26.35
N ALA A 74 -5.78 -12.04 -25.58
CA ALA A 74 -7.13 -11.72 -26.09
C ALA A 74 -7.34 -10.23 -26.39
N CYS A 75 -6.36 -9.37 -26.08
CA CYS A 75 -6.36 -7.96 -26.47
C CYS A 75 -5.81 -7.73 -27.90
N TYR A 76 -5.32 -8.78 -28.57
CA TYR A 76 -4.70 -8.73 -29.90
C TYR A 76 -5.29 -9.81 -30.82
N THR A 77 -5.24 -9.59 -32.14
CA THR A 77 -5.55 -10.67 -33.09
C THR A 77 -4.40 -11.69 -33.13
N SER A 78 -4.67 -12.90 -33.63
CA SER A 78 -3.66 -13.96 -33.79
C SER A 78 -2.45 -13.51 -34.62
N GLU A 79 -2.68 -12.69 -35.64
CA GLU A 79 -1.67 -12.13 -36.52
C GLU A 79 -0.84 -11.08 -35.78
N GLN A 80 -1.48 -10.13 -35.09
CA GLN A 80 -0.82 -9.11 -34.27
C GLN A 80 0.05 -9.75 -33.19
N ARG A 81 -0.49 -10.73 -32.46
CA ARG A 81 0.23 -11.52 -31.46
C ARG A 81 1.47 -12.20 -32.06
N THR A 82 1.32 -12.80 -33.25
CA THR A 82 2.44 -13.48 -33.94
C THR A 82 3.54 -12.48 -34.30
N VAL A 83 3.19 -11.31 -34.85
CA VAL A 83 4.16 -10.25 -35.17
C VAL A 83 4.88 -9.74 -33.91
N ILE A 84 4.15 -9.50 -32.81
CA ILE A 84 4.75 -9.05 -31.53
C ILE A 84 5.71 -10.12 -30.99
N LEU A 85 5.32 -11.40 -30.98
CA LEU A 85 6.18 -12.49 -30.52
C LEU A 85 7.40 -12.70 -31.41
N GLN A 86 7.26 -12.58 -32.74
CA GLN A 86 8.39 -12.63 -33.67
C GLN A 86 9.38 -11.49 -33.40
N LEU A 87 8.89 -10.27 -33.17
CA LEU A 87 9.73 -9.12 -32.85
C LEU A 87 10.48 -9.34 -31.53
N LEU A 88 9.80 -9.74 -30.45
CA LEU A 88 10.42 -9.97 -29.15
C LEU A 88 11.44 -11.11 -29.16
N ASN A 89 11.18 -12.19 -29.92
CA ASN A 89 12.06 -13.34 -30.01
C ASN A 89 13.27 -13.11 -30.92
N ASN A 90 13.15 -12.30 -31.98
CA ASN A 90 14.18 -12.21 -33.02
C ASN A 90 14.94 -10.87 -33.06
N ALA A 91 14.31 -9.74 -32.71
CA ALA A 91 14.93 -8.42 -32.85
C ALA A 91 16.17 -8.26 -31.96
N SER A 92 17.20 -7.58 -32.47
CA SER A 92 18.43 -7.26 -31.73
C SER A 92 18.20 -6.27 -30.59
N LEU A 93 19.19 -6.13 -29.71
CA LEU A 93 19.16 -5.16 -28.61
C LEU A 93 18.94 -3.72 -29.11
N ALA A 94 19.54 -3.36 -30.26
CA ALA A 94 19.42 -2.03 -30.86
C ALA A 94 18.02 -1.79 -31.45
N GLU A 95 17.45 -2.78 -32.13
CA GLU A 95 16.08 -2.71 -32.67
C GLU A 95 15.04 -2.63 -31.55
N LEU A 96 15.18 -3.44 -30.49
CA LEU A 96 14.34 -3.35 -29.29
C LEU A 96 14.49 -1.99 -28.58
N ALA A 97 15.71 -1.44 -28.50
CA ALA A 97 15.95 -0.11 -27.94
C ALA A 97 15.43 1.04 -28.82
N SER A 98 15.21 0.83 -30.13
CA SER A 98 14.58 1.84 -30.98
C SER A 98 13.14 2.12 -30.54
N ILE A 99 12.42 1.06 -30.13
CA ILE A 99 11.01 1.09 -29.68
C ILE A 99 10.89 1.86 -28.37
N LYS A 100 10.14 2.97 -28.40
CA LYS A 100 10.02 3.94 -27.28
C LYS A 100 9.71 3.29 -25.92
N LEU A 101 8.88 2.24 -25.89
CA LEU A 101 8.44 1.55 -24.67
C LEU A 101 9.36 0.43 -24.18
N LEU A 102 10.35 0.00 -24.98
CA LEU A 102 11.26 -1.10 -24.65
C LEU A 102 12.71 -0.63 -24.40
N ARG A 103 12.94 0.69 -24.32
CA ARG A 103 14.25 1.29 -24.07
C ARG A 103 14.87 0.90 -22.73
N GLY A 104 16.19 0.92 -22.69
CA GLY A 104 16.98 0.72 -21.47
C GLY A 104 16.95 -0.72 -20.99
N ARG A 105 16.60 -0.95 -19.73
CA ARG A 105 16.67 -2.28 -19.10
C ARG A 105 15.71 -3.30 -19.73
N LYS A 106 14.60 -2.86 -20.35
CA LYS A 106 13.59 -3.75 -20.94
C LYS A 106 14.14 -4.54 -22.13
N SER A 107 14.73 -3.87 -23.11
CA SER A 107 15.37 -4.53 -24.26
C SER A 107 16.50 -5.46 -23.82
N THR A 108 17.30 -5.07 -22.82
CA THR A 108 18.32 -5.93 -22.22
C THR A 108 17.71 -7.21 -21.61
N ASN A 109 16.68 -7.06 -20.78
CA ASN A 109 16.00 -8.19 -20.13
C ASN A 109 15.37 -9.17 -21.15
N ILE A 110 14.80 -8.66 -22.25
CA ILE A 110 14.21 -9.48 -23.33
C ILE A 110 15.29 -10.34 -24.00
N VAL A 111 16.44 -9.74 -24.34
CA VAL A 111 17.57 -10.46 -24.98
C VAL A 111 18.20 -11.46 -24.00
N GLU A 112 18.46 -11.07 -22.76
CA GLU A 112 19.04 -11.95 -21.75
C GLU A 112 18.12 -13.14 -21.43
N HIS A 113 16.81 -12.90 -21.31
CA HIS A 113 15.84 -13.96 -21.07
C HIS A 113 15.90 -15.02 -22.16
N ARG A 114 15.75 -14.63 -23.43
CA ARG A 114 15.62 -15.60 -24.53
C ARG A 114 16.92 -16.38 -24.76
N SER A 115 18.07 -15.77 -24.46
CA SER A 115 19.36 -16.45 -24.42
C SER A 115 19.47 -17.51 -23.32
N LYS A 116 18.76 -17.35 -22.19
CA LYS A 116 18.80 -18.27 -21.03
C LYS A 116 17.66 -19.30 -20.99
N HIS A 117 16.49 -18.98 -21.56
CA HIS A 117 15.26 -19.78 -21.40
C HIS A 117 14.58 -20.15 -22.74
N GLY A 118 15.13 -19.73 -23.87
CA GLY A 118 14.49 -19.89 -25.18
C GLY A 118 13.36 -18.88 -25.44
N PRO A 119 12.69 -18.97 -26.59
CA PRO A 119 11.72 -17.98 -27.04
C PRO A 119 10.43 -17.91 -26.20
N PHE A 120 9.86 -16.72 -26.12
CA PHE A 120 8.53 -16.46 -25.57
C PHE A 120 7.45 -17.19 -26.37
N LYS A 121 6.51 -17.85 -25.66
CA LYS A 121 5.42 -18.64 -26.24
C LYS A 121 4.06 -17.91 -26.25
N SER A 122 3.88 -16.93 -25.37
CA SER A 122 2.67 -16.09 -25.27
C SER A 122 3.02 -14.68 -24.78
N LEU A 123 2.10 -13.72 -24.90
CA LEU A 123 2.35 -12.35 -24.45
C LEU A 123 2.35 -12.25 -22.91
N GLU A 124 1.60 -13.10 -22.20
CA GLU A 124 1.65 -13.24 -20.73
C GLU A 124 3.06 -13.62 -20.28
N SER A 125 3.72 -14.54 -21.00
CA SER A 125 5.08 -15.01 -20.65
C SER A 125 6.15 -13.91 -20.70
N VAL A 126 5.84 -12.77 -21.34
CA VAL A 126 6.65 -11.55 -21.36
C VAL A 126 6.35 -10.70 -20.11
N VAL A 127 5.06 -10.47 -19.81
CA VAL A 127 4.61 -9.59 -18.72
C VAL A 127 4.87 -10.20 -17.33
N ASP A 128 4.70 -11.50 -17.15
CA ASP A 128 5.04 -12.21 -15.91
C ASP A 128 6.51 -12.07 -15.52
N LYS A 129 7.39 -11.84 -16.50
CA LYS A 129 8.84 -11.80 -16.29
C LYS A 129 9.43 -10.40 -16.26
N GLU A 130 8.81 -9.38 -16.86
CA GLU A 130 9.10 -7.98 -16.51
C GLU A 130 8.69 -7.65 -15.06
N ARG A 131 7.69 -8.36 -14.50
CA ARG A 131 7.23 -8.18 -13.10
C ARG A 131 8.15 -8.85 -12.07
N LYS A 132 8.76 -10.00 -12.37
CA LYS A 132 9.68 -10.71 -11.46
C LYS A 132 11.10 -10.13 -11.46
N VAL A 133 11.23 -8.87 -11.03
CA VAL A 133 12.52 -8.38 -10.50
C VAL A 133 12.82 -9.20 -9.24
N ARG A 134 13.90 -9.99 -9.23
CA ARG A 134 14.31 -10.73 -8.03
C ARG A 134 14.64 -9.76 -6.89
N ILE A 135 13.74 -9.67 -5.90
CA ILE A 135 13.87 -8.80 -4.73
C ILE A 135 14.79 -9.49 -3.72
N GLN A 136 16.08 -9.11 -3.70
CA GLN A 136 17.01 -9.62 -2.68
C GLN A 136 16.66 -9.06 -1.31
N LEU A 137 16.09 -9.89 -0.42
CA LEU A 137 15.55 -9.47 0.88
C LEU A 137 16.50 -8.60 1.72
N ALA A 138 17.79 -8.96 1.76
CA ALA A 138 18.82 -8.24 2.52
C ALA A 138 18.97 -6.74 2.15
N LYS A 139 18.51 -6.31 0.97
CA LYS A 139 18.50 -4.90 0.56
C LYS A 139 17.32 -4.09 1.14
N PHE A 140 16.30 -4.78 1.65
CA PHE A 140 15.02 -4.20 2.06
C PHE A 140 14.70 -4.39 3.54
N ILE A 141 15.52 -5.16 4.26
CA ILE A 141 15.56 -5.25 5.72
C ILE A 141 16.66 -4.32 6.26
N LYS A 142 16.39 -3.61 7.36
CA LYS A 142 17.39 -2.85 8.13
C LYS A 142 17.17 -2.97 9.64
N PRO A 143 18.20 -3.00 10.49
CA PRO A 143 19.63 -3.12 10.17
C PRO A 143 19.95 -4.40 9.37
N GLU A 144 21.16 -4.48 8.82
CA GLU A 144 21.59 -5.68 8.12
C GLU A 144 21.82 -6.81 9.13
N VAL A 145 21.33 -8.00 8.78
CA VAL A 145 21.36 -9.22 9.59
C VAL A 145 21.75 -10.36 8.66
N ASP A 146 22.65 -11.24 9.12
CA ASP A 146 23.05 -12.40 8.33
C ASP A 146 21.86 -13.31 8.06
N ARG A 147 21.80 -13.81 6.82
CA ARG A 147 20.63 -14.53 6.30
C ARG A 147 20.33 -15.81 7.08
N SER A 148 21.35 -16.48 7.66
CA SER A 148 21.18 -17.66 8.51
C SER A 148 20.24 -17.39 9.69
N TRP A 149 20.41 -16.27 10.40
CA TRP A 149 19.52 -15.88 11.50
C TRP A 149 18.07 -15.68 11.06
N LEU A 150 17.87 -15.10 9.87
CA LEU A 150 16.53 -14.91 9.31
C LEU A 150 15.89 -16.24 8.87
N GLU A 151 16.70 -17.16 8.34
CA GLU A 151 16.27 -18.52 7.98
C GLU A 151 15.99 -19.40 9.21
N GLU A 152 16.68 -19.19 10.33
CA GLU A 152 16.48 -19.91 11.60
C GLU A 152 15.27 -19.40 12.40
N ALA A 153 14.69 -18.24 12.04
CA ALA A 153 13.53 -17.65 12.72
C ALA A 153 12.34 -18.63 12.80
N SER A 154 11.85 -18.88 14.02
CA SER A 154 10.68 -19.75 14.24
C SER A 154 9.37 -19.03 13.91
N SER A 155 9.26 -17.76 14.28
CA SER A 155 8.13 -16.89 13.97
C SER A 155 8.53 -15.42 13.97
N ILE A 156 7.76 -14.59 13.27
CA ILE A 156 7.90 -13.13 13.25
C ILE A 156 6.60 -12.43 13.61
N VAL A 157 6.71 -11.26 14.24
CA VAL A 157 5.59 -10.33 14.44
C VAL A 157 5.80 -9.14 13.53
N SER A 158 5.01 -9.07 12.46
CA SER A 158 5.00 -7.96 11.51
C SER A 158 4.07 -6.85 12.02
N ILE A 159 4.56 -5.61 12.07
CA ILE A 159 3.92 -4.45 12.71
C ILE A 159 3.80 -3.30 11.71
N VAL A 160 2.61 -2.71 11.60
CA VAL A 160 2.33 -1.52 10.78
C VAL A 160 1.68 -0.44 11.63
N CYS A 161 2.28 0.76 11.62
CA CYS A 161 1.71 1.94 12.26
C CYS A 161 0.81 2.69 11.27
N GLY A 162 -0.46 2.87 11.63
CA GLY A 162 -1.39 3.79 10.98
C GLY A 162 -1.42 5.15 11.68
N THR A 163 -2.27 6.05 11.20
CA THR A 163 -2.39 7.42 11.77
C THR A 163 -3.11 7.47 13.13
N ASN A 164 -3.82 6.40 13.51
CA ASN A 164 -4.61 6.33 14.74
C ASN A 164 -4.64 4.93 15.39
N LYS A 165 -3.84 3.98 14.90
CA LYS A 165 -3.82 2.58 15.34
C LYS A 165 -2.48 1.92 15.00
N ILE A 166 -2.16 0.82 15.66
CA ILE A 166 -1.10 -0.11 15.23
C ILE A 166 -1.76 -1.46 14.94
N ALA A 167 -1.41 -2.08 13.81
CA ALA A 167 -1.82 -3.44 13.46
C ALA A 167 -0.62 -4.37 13.42
N TRP A 168 -0.84 -5.65 13.71
CA TRP A 168 0.21 -6.66 13.61
C TRP A 168 -0.32 -8.02 13.16
N ALA A 169 0.58 -8.82 12.59
CA ALA A 169 0.38 -10.23 12.26
C ALA A 169 1.55 -11.05 12.82
N HIS A 170 1.27 -12.04 13.66
CA HIS A 170 2.20 -13.06 14.11
C HIS A 170 2.11 -14.25 13.16
N VAL A 171 3.19 -14.58 12.47
CA VAL A 171 3.25 -15.64 11.47
C VAL A 171 4.45 -16.53 11.76
N ASP A 172 4.28 -17.85 11.69
CA ASP A 172 5.36 -18.81 11.86
C ASP A 172 6.03 -19.18 10.53
N ARG A 173 7.15 -19.91 10.63
CA ARG A 173 7.91 -20.43 9.49
C ARG A 173 7.12 -21.44 8.64
N GLN A 174 6.02 -21.99 9.13
CA GLN A 174 5.12 -22.88 8.40
C GLN A 174 4.06 -22.10 7.60
N MET A 175 4.15 -20.77 7.56
CA MET A 175 3.16 -19.88 6.97
C MET A 175 1.78 -20.06 7.61
N MET A 176 1.72 -20.23 8.93
CA MET A 176 0.48 -20.16 9.72
C MET A 176 0.35 -18.78 10.35
N VAL A 177 -0.82 -18.15 10.23
CA VAL A 177 -1.17 -16.96 11.03
C VAL A 177 -1.54 -17.39 12.44
N LEU A 178 -0.71 -17.04 13.42
CA LEU A 178 -0.92 -17.36 14.84
C LEU A 178 -1.77 -16.30 15.56
N ASP A 179 -1.54 -15.03 15.24
CA ASP A 179 -2.33 -13.89 15.70
C ASP A 179 -2.40 -12.83 14.59
N TRP A 180 -3.52 -12.11 14.51
CA TRP A 180 -3.71 -11.02 13.55
C TRP A 180 -4.78 -10.07 14.06
N GLN A 181 -4.36 -8.86 14.44
CA GLN A 181 -5.24 -7.89 15.08
C GLN A 181 -4.65 -6.47 15.05
N HIS A 182 -5.39 -5.51 15.59
CA HIS A 182 -4.96 -4.12 15.72
C HIS A 182 -5.47 -3.51 17.02
N GLN A 183 -4.76 -2.48 17.48
CA GLN A 183 -5.10 -1.69 18.65
C GLN A 183 -5.23 -0.22 18.23
N ASP A 184 -6.35 0.41 18.59
CA ASP A 184 -6.53 1.85 18.42
C ASP A 184 -5.66 2.62 19.41
N CYS A 185 -4.99 3.66 18.93
CA CYS A 185 -4.04 4.50 19.65
C CYS A 185 -4.64 5.91 19.78
N PRO A 186 -5.39 6.21 20.86
CA PRO A 186 -6.19 7.42 20.96
C PRO A 186 -5.37 8.71 21.07
N ASN A 187 -4.08 8.67 21.33
CA ASN A 187 -3.20 9.84 21.43
C ASN A 187 -2.46 10.15 20.12
N PHE A 188 -2.52 9.26 19.13
CA PHE A 188 -1.86 9.46 17.83
C PHE A 188 -2.49 10.61 17.04
N LEU A 189 -1.64 11.53 16.57
CA LEU A 189 -2.01 12.70 15.76
C LEU A 189 -3.20 13.54 16.30
N LYS A 190 -3.44 13.55 17.62
CA LYS A 190 -4.45 14.38 18.27
C LYS A 190 -3.84 15.59 18.96
N GLY A 191 -4.16 16.79 18.49
CA GLY A 191 -3.74 18.04 19.10
C GLY A 191 -2.22 18.21 19.10
N THR A 192 -1.68 18.71 20.20
CA THR A 192 -0.25 18.92 20.40
C THR A 192 0.48 17.58 20.57
N TYR A 193 1.62 17.42 19.90
CA TYR A 193 2.49 16.26 20.09
C TYR A 193 2.99 16.15 21.53
N MET A 194 2.72 15.01 22.18
CA MET A 194 3.24 14.69 23.52
C MET A 194 3.84 13.28 23.53
N ALA A 195 5.16 13.20 23.71
CA ALA A 195 5.91 11.94 23.67
C ALA A 195 5.46 10.94 24.75
N SER A 196 5.08 11.41 25.95
CA SER A 196 4.54 10.55 27.01
C SER A 196 3.19 9.93 26.67
N ALA A 197 2.31 10.67 25.99
CA ALA A 197 1.01 10.16 25.54
C ALA A 197 1.17 9.10 24.43
N TYR A 198 2.12 9.31 23.52
CA TYR A 198 2.51 8.30 22.52
C TYR A 198 3.11 7.06 23.19
N LEU A 199 4.00 7.24 24.18
CA LEU A 199 4.64 6.14 24.89
C LEU A 199 3.60 5.25 25.60
N ASN A 200 2.54 5.82 26.17
CA ASN A 200 1.44 5.06 26.77
C ASN A 200 0.73 4.16 25.75
N ASP A 201 0.33 4.70 24.59
CA ASP A 201 -0.33 3.94 23.53
C ASP A 201 0.58 2.84 22.97
N VAL A 202 1.85 3.16 22.68
CA VAL A 202 2.82 2.18 22.15
C VAL A 202 3.14 1.11 23.19
N SER A 203 3.26 1.45 24.48
CA SER A 203 3.51 0.48 25.55
C SER A 203 2.32 -0.47 25.73
N ALA A 204 1.08 0.04 25.60
CA ALA A 204 -0.12 -0.79 25.62
C ALA A 204 -0.12 -1.79 24.46
N VAL A 205 0.24 -1.36 23.24
CA VAL A 205 0.40 -2.26 22.08
C VAL A 205 1.50 -3.30 22.34
N VAL A 206 2.70 -2.87 22.77
CA VAL A 206 3.82 -3.79 23.05
C VAL A 206 3.47 -4.84 24.10
N SER A 207 2.62 -4.52 25.09
CA SER A 207 2.17 -5.49 26.10
C SER A 207 1.25 -6.59 25.55
N LEU A 208 0.69 -6.40 24.35
CA LEU A 208 -0.15 -7.37 23.64
C LEU A 208 0.60 -8.17 22.56
N LEU A 209 1.82 -7.77 22.20
CA LEU A 209 2.58 -8.44 21.14
C LEU A 209 3.14 -9.78 21.64
N PRO A 210 2.93 -10.89 20.91
CA PRO A 210 3.47 -12.19 21.31
C PRO A 210 5.01 -12.25 21.20
N PRO A 211 5.66 -13.17 21.92
CA PRO A 211 7.09 -13.42 21.77
C PRO A 211 7.39 -14.00 20.37
N ALA A 212 8.35 -13.42 19.66
CA ALA A 212 8.78 -13.87 18.34
C ALA A 212 10.31 -13.79 18.18
N SER A 213 10.86 -14.42 17.14
CA SER A 213 12.29 -14.30 16.80
C SER A 213 12.62 -12.86 16.42
N PHE A 214 11.84 -12.28 15.50
CA PHE A 214 11.97 -10.89 15.05
C PHE A 214 10.63 -10.13 15.10
N TYR A 215 10.74 -8.83 15.38
CA TYR A 215 9.68 -7.84 15.25
C TYR A 215 9.94 -6.98 14.03
N LEU A 216 9.07 -7.07 13.02
CA LEU A 216 9.28 -6.49 11.70
C LEU A 216 8.39 -5.26 11.51
N ILE A 217 8.95 -4.07 11.67
CA ILE A 217 8.26 -2.78 11.57
C ILE A 217 8.26 -2.30 10.11
N GLU A 218 7.15 -1.72 9.64
CA GLU A 218 7.14 -1.13 8.30
C GLU A 218 7.98 0.16 8.21
N LYS A 219 8.96 0.16 7.31
CA LYS A 219 9.69 1.37 6.92
C LYS A 219 8.89 2.17 5.91
N SER A 220 8.16 3.16 6.42
CA SER A 220 7.43 4.15 5.60
C SER A 220 8.36 4.94 4.67
N SER A 221 7.89 5.15 3.43
CA SER A 221 8.59 5.79 2.31
C SER A 221 8.28 7.29 2.14
N ILE A 222 7.72 7.96 3.16
CA ILE A 222 7.47 9.41 3.12
C ILE A 222 8.81 10.16 3.04
N SER A 223 8.99 10.96 1.99
CA SER A 223 10.22 11.74 1.76
C SER A 223 10.33 12.92 2.72
N ILE A 224 11.52 13.11 3.31
CA ILE A 224 11.89 14.23 4.18
C ILE A 224 11.72 15.58 3.46
N GLN A 225 11.85 15.61 2.14
CA GLN A 225 11.70 16.81 1.32
C GLN A 225 10.25 17.31 1.24
N ASN A 226 9.25 16.45 1.52
CA ASN A 226 7.85 16.86 1.51
C ASN A 226 7.43 17.42 2.87
N THR A 227 7.64 18.72 3.05
CA THR A 227 7.30 19.46 4.27
C THR A 227 5.81 19.41 4.63
N THR A 228 4.91 19.27 3.65
CA THR A 228 3.45 19.16 3.90
C THR A 228 3.07 17.89 4.66
N LEU A 229 3.86 16.82 4.52
CA LEU A 229 3.67 15.56 5.22
C LEU A 229 4.53 15.43 6.48
N PHE A 230 5.26 16.47 6.87
CA PHE A 230 6.14 16.44 8.04
C PHE A 230 5.45 15.99 9.33
N PRO A 231 4.21 16.41 9.68
CA PRO A 231 3.54 15.92 10.89
C PRO A 231 3.30 14.40 10.87
N ILE A 232 2.92 13.83 9.72
CA ILE A 232 2.71 12.38 9.55
C ILE A 232 4.05 11.65 9.62
N MET A 233 5.07 12.19 8.95
CA MET A 233 6.43 11.64 8.97
C MET A 233 7.03 11.60 10.38
N ALA A 234 6.94 12.71 11.12
CA ALA A 234 7.40 12.80 12.50
C ALA A 234 6.66 11.81 13.40
N HIS A 235 5.32 11.72 13.29
CA HIS A 235 4.52 10.72 13.98
C HIS A 235 4.99 9.29 13.69
N MET A 236 5.13 8.90 12.42
CA MET A 236 5.57 7.55 12.03
C MET A 236 6.98 7.24 12.55
N ARG A 237 7.91 8.20 12.48
CA ARG A 237 9.28 8.04 12.99
C ARG A 237 9.35 7.98 14.52
N THR A 238 8.48 8.70 15.24
CA THR A 238 8.36 8.58 16.70
C THR A 238 7.89 7.18 17.08
N VAL A 239 6.82 6.67 16.48
CA VAL A 239 6.28 5.35 16.81
C VAL A 239 7.28 4.24 16.42
N GLU A 240 7.93 4.37 15.25
CA GLU A 240 9.06 3.51 14.86
C GLU A 240 10.13 3.48 15.98
N ALA A 241 10.66 4.64 16.40
CA ALA A 241 11.70 4.72 17.42
C ALA A 241 11.27 4.16 18.79
N MET A 242 10.02 4.38 19.20
CA MET A 242 9.48 3.82 20.45
C MET A 242 9.36 2.30 20.39
N LEU A 243 8.89 1.73 19.27
CA LEU A 243 8.82 0.28 19.09
C LEU A 243 10.21 -0.36 19.13
N PHE A 244 11.20 0.22 18.43
CA PHE A 244 12.61 -0.21 18.52
C PHE A 244 13.12 -0.20 19.97
N ALA A 245 12.91 0.88 20.71
CA ALA A 245 13.39 1.01 22.09
C ALA A 245 12.66 0.13 23.12
N LEU A 246 11.42 -0.28 22.85
CA LEU A 246 10.61 -1.09 23.77
C LEU A 246 10.69 -2.60 23.51
N LEU A 247 10.93 -3.01 22.26
CA LEU A 247 10.99 -4.42 21.85
C LEU A 247 12.40 -5.02 21.88
N GLU A 248 13.45 -4.20 21.83
CA GLU A 248 14.81 -4.69 22.07
C GLU A 248 15.05 -5.04 23.56
N PRO A 249 15.85 -6.08 23.88
CA PRO A 249 16.13 -6.48 25.26
C PRO A 249 16.84 -5.38 26.07
N LYS A 250 16.26 -4.97 27.20
CA LYS A 250 16.73 -3.82 27.99
C LYS A 250 17.97 -4.07 28.86
N ILE A 251 18.44 -5.32 29.02
CA ILE A 251 19.29 -5.73 30.16
C ILE A 251 20.56 -6.50 29.75
N ALA A 252 20.65 -7.04 28.53
CA ALA A 252 21.89 -7.66 28.05
C ALA A 252 22.77 -6.62 27.32
N PRO A 253 24.09 -6.54 27.58
CA PRO A 253 24.98 -5.95 26.58
C PRO A 253 24.80 -6.74 25.28
N PRO A 254 24.82 -6.10 24.09
CA PRO A 254 24.73 -6.83 22.84
C PRO A 254 25.93 -7.76 22.73
N GLU A 255 25.72 -9.06 22.95
CA GLU A 255 26.72 -10.06 22.64
C GLU A 255 27.05 -9.95 21.15
N PRO A 256 28.34 -9.91 20.75
CA PRO A 256 28.74 -9.51 19.41
C PRO A 256 28.24 -10.41 18.27
N ASN A 257 27.59 -11.53 18.61
CA ASN A 257 27.05 -12.53 17.69
C ASN A 257 25.51 -12.58 17.67
N ILE A 258 24.79 -11.85 18.54
CA ILE A 258 23.32 -11.89 18.56
C ILE A 258 22.75 -10.82 17.61
N PRO A 259 21.88 -11.18 16.66
CA PRO A 259 21.27 -10.21 15.76
C PRO A 259 20.25 -9.32 16.49
N PRO A 260 20.07 -8.06 16.07
CA PRO A 260 18.99 -7.19 16.57
C PRO A 260 17.63 -7.83 16.29
N ARG A 261 16.75 -7.82 17.30
CA ARG A 261 15.43 -8.47 17.21
C ARG A 261 14.40 -7.60 16.52
N VAL A 262 14.60 -6.29 16.49
CA VAL A 262 13.70 -5.35 15.82
C VAL A 262 14.28 -4.94 14.47
N LEU A 263 13.51 -5.19 13.43
CA LEU A 263 13.89 -4.99 12.03
C LEU A 263 12.87 -4.07 11.33
N ASN A 264 13.32 -3.35 10.33
CA ASN A 264 12.53 -2.53 9.43
C ASN A 264 12.40 -3.23 8.07
N MET A 265 11.19 -3.36 7.50
CA MET A 265 11.00 -3.81 6.11
C MET A 265 10.49 -2.67 5.23
N MET A 266 11.06 -2.49 4.03
CA MET A 266 10.63 -1.43 3.12
C MET A 266 9.21 -1.64 2.55
N ARG A 267 8.29 -0.70 2.83
CA ARG A 267 6.90 -0.66 2.29
C ARG A 267 6.82 -0.86 0.78
N THR A 268 7.81 -0.33 0.04
CA THR A 268 7.91 -0.41 -1.43
C THR A 268 8.41 -1.77 -1.93
N ALA A 269 9.17 -2.52 -1.14
CA ALA A 269 9.59 -3.88 -1.49
C ALA A 269 8.39 -4.84 -1.40
N VAL A 270 7.66 -4.79 -0.28
CA VAL A 270 6.39 -5.50 -0.08
C VAL A 270 5.40 -5.14 -1.19
N GLY A 271 5.25 -3.84 -1.51
CA GLY A 271 4.39 -3.38 -2.60
C GLY A 271 4.77 -3.96 -3.97
N ARG A 272 6.07 -4.03 -4.31
CA ARG A 272 6.53 -4.66 -5.56
C ARG A 272 6.29 -6.16 -5.58
N HIS A 273 6.53 -6.85 -4.46
CA HIS A 273 6.37 -8.30 -4.32
C HIS A 273 4.97 -8.77 -4.68
N PHE A 274 3.93 -8.07 -4.20
CA PHE A 274 2.53 -8.37 -4.53
C PHE A 274 1.98 -7.66 -5.77
N GLY A 275 2.83 -6.95 -6.54
CA GLY A 275 2.38 -6.20 -7.72
C GLY A 275 1.47 -5.01 -7.43
N LEU A 276 1.50 -4.48 -6.20
CA LEU A 276 0.67 -3.36 -5.71
C LEU A 276 1.23 -1.97 -6.06
N MET A 277 2.21 -1.86 -6.95
CA MET A 277 2.82 -0.57 -7.31
C MET A 277 2.21 0.00 -8.59
N VAL A 278 1.72 1.23 -8.52
CA VAL A 278 1.30 2.05 -9.67
C VAL A 278 2.20 3.28 -9.70
N GLY A 279 3.19 3.27 -10.59
CA GLY A 279 4.29 4.23 -10.56
C GLY A 279 5.10 4.10 -9.26
N GLU A 280 5.20 5.19 -8.50
CA GLU A 280 5.87 5.21 -7.19
C GLU A 280 4.90 4.99 -6.01
N SER A 281 3.59 4.93 -6.27
CA SER A 281 2.55 4.78 -5.24
C SER A 281 2.15 3.31 -5.05
N ARG A 282 1.90 2.92 -3.79
CA ARG A 282 1.37 1.59 -3.43
C ARG A 282 -0.16 1.64 -3.28
N THR A 283 -0.86 0.74 -3.97
CA THR A 283 -2.32 0.54 -3.86
C THR A 283 -2.69 -0.33 -2.65
N SER A 284 -3.97 -0.42 -2.34
CA SER A 284 -4.49 -1.26 -1.24
C SER A 284 -4.18 -2.74 -1.45
N GLY A 285 -3.74 -3.40 -0.38
CA GLY A 285 -3.52 -4.86 -0.35
C GLY A 285 -4.79 -5.69 -0.11
N ALA A 286 -5.95 -5.06 0.11
CA ALA A 286 -7.17 -5.72 0.59
C ALA A 286 -7.72 -6.79 -0.37
N GLN A 287 -7.51 -6.65 -1.69
CA GLN A 287 -7.88 -7.69 -2.66
C GLN A 287 -6.96 -8.91 -2.56
N THR A 288 -5.64 -8.70 -2.48
CA THR A 288 -4.66 -9.76 -2.30
C THR A 288 -4.92 -10.54 -1.02
N VAL A 289 -5.21 -9.86 0.08
CA VAL A 289 -5.52 -10.49 1.37
C VAL A 289 -6.81 -11.32 1.31
N ARG A 290 -7.88 -10.81 0.68
CA ARG A 290 -9.10 -11.60 0.44
C ARG A 290 -8.84 -12.84 -0.41
N GLN A 291 -7.96 -12.75 -1.41
CA GLN A 291 -7.55 -13.89 -2.21
C GLN A 291 -6.80 -14.92 -1.35
N LEU A 292 -5.78 -14.51 -0.58
CA LEU A 292 -5.05 -15.41 0.32
C LEU A 292 -5.96 -16.13 1.32
N MET A 293 -6.95 -15.44 1.91
CA MET A 293 -7.95 -16.04 2.81
C MET A 293 -8.87 -17.05 2.11
N ALA A 294 -9.20 -16.85 0.82
CA ALA A 294 -10.00 -17.80 0.06
C ALA A 294 -9.16 -19.01 -0.41
N GLU A 295 -7.92 -18.76 -0.81
CA GLU A 295 -6.96 -19.78 -1.24
C GLU A 295 -6.57 -20.71 -0.09
N SER A 296 -6.44 -20.21 1.14
CA SER A 296 -6.13 -21.02 2.34
C SER A 296 -7.16 -22.11 2.65
N VAL A 297 -8.38 -21.99 2.12
CA VAL A 297 -9.46 -22.99 2.30
C VAL A 297 -9.63 -23.87 1.06
N THR A 298 -9.26 -23.37 -0.13
CA THR A 298 -9.57 -24.00 -1.42
C THR A 298 -8.38 -24.67 -2.10
N GLN A 299 -7.16 -24.24 -1.82
CA GLN A 299 -5.94 -24.82 -2.40
C GLN A 299 -5.33 -25.88 -1.48
N LYS A 300 -4.71 -26.91 -2.07
CA LYS A 300 -3.99 -27.96 -1.32
C LYS A 300 -2.66 -27.48 -0.72
N LEU A 301 -2.06 -26.45 -1.30
CA LEU A 301 -0.79 -25.84 -0.90
C LEU A 301 -0.94 -24.31 -0.98
N PRO A 302 -1.67 -23.69 -0.04
CA PRO A 302 -1.85 -22.25 -0.04
C PRO A 302 -0.57 -21.52 0.35
N ARG A 303 -0.44 -20.26 -0.08
CA ARG A 303 0.70 -19.39 0.26
C ARG A 303 0.78 -19.06 1.76
N ILE A 304 -0.37 -19.01 2.43
CA ILE A 304 -0.49 -18.78 3.87
C ILE A 304 -1.78 -19.44 4.38
N ASN A 305 -1.72 -19.95 5.60
CA ASN A 305 -2.78 -20.67 6.29
C ASN A 305 -3.34 -19.82 7.42
N PHE A 306 -4.65 -19.95 7.67
CA PHE A 306 -5.34 -19.21 8.73
C PHE A 306 -6.15 -20.17 9.60
N PRO A 307 -6.12 -20.02 10.94
CA PRO A 307 -7.11 -20.59 11.83
C PRO A 307 -8.53 -20.20 11.39
N GLN A 308 -9.47 -21.15 11.50
CA GLN A 308 -10.86 -20.96 11.09
C GLN A 308 -11.53 -19.78 11.81
N GLU A 309 -11.16 -19.55 13.07
CA GLU A 309 -11.61 -18.42 13.90
C GLU A 309 -11.23 -17.06 13.29
N LEU A 310 -10.00 -16.91 12.78
CA LEU A 310 -9.55 -15.67 12.13
C LEU A 310 -10.24 -15.47 10.78
N LEU A 311 -10.47 -16.54 10.00
CA LEU A 311 -11.24 -16.47 8.76
C LEU A 311 -12.67 -15.99 9.03
N LEU A 312 -13.33 -16.51 10.07
CA LEU A 312 -14.67 -16.09 10.49
C LEU A 312 -14.68 -14.64 10.99
N ARG A 313 -13.72 -14.25 11.84
CA ARG A 313 -13.56 -12.87 12.37
C ARG A 313 -13.40 -11.86 11.24
N TYR A 314 -12.57 -12.15 10.23
CA TYR A 314 -12.18 -11.19 9.20
C TYR A 314 -12.93 -11.30 7.87
N ARG A 315 -13.80 -12.29 7.67
CA ARG A 315 -14.57 -12.56 6.43
C ARG A 315 -15.11 -11.32 5.69
N ASN A 316 -15.65 -10.35 6.43
CA ASN A 316 -16.30 -9.15 5.88
C ASN A 316 -15.49 -7.85 6.11
N HIS A 317 -14.31 -7.90 6.72
CA HIS A 317 -13.57 -6.70 7.11
C HIS A 317 -12.93 -5.97 5.91
N PHE A 318 -12.59 -6.68 4.84
CA PHE A 318 -11.81 -6.16 3.70
C PHE A 318 -12.64 -5.91 2.43
N GLN A 319 -13.94 -5.62 2.60
CA GLN A 319 -14.85 -5.31 1.49
C GLN A 319 -14.61 -3.88 0.95
N MET A 320 -14.71 -3.68 -0.37
CA MET A 320 -14.62 -2.34 -0.97
C MET A 320 -15.73 -1.43 -0.42
N GLY A 321 -15.37 -0.18 -0.11
CA GLY A 321 -16.29 0.79 0.50
C GLY A 321 -16.45 0.65 2.03
N SER A 322 -15.79 -0.33 2.66
CA SER A 322 -15.68 -0.36 4.13
C SER A 322 -14.98 0.90 4.64
N ARG A 323 -15.74 1.77 5.34
CA ARG A 323 -15.17 2.91 6.09
C ARG A 323 -14.31 2.48 7.29
N ARG A 324 -14.21 1.18 7.58
CA ARG A 324 -13.47 0.64 8.74
C ARG A 324 -12.07 0.26 8.28
N GLY A 325 -11.09 1.11 8.62
CA GLY A 325 -9.69 0.95 8.24
C GLY A 325 -9.13 -0.42 8.64
N GLY A 326 -8.87 -1.25 7.62
CA GLY A 326 -8.16 -2.52 7.71
C GLY A 326 -6.93 -2.56 6.80
N GLU A 327 -6.49 -1.42 6.27
CA GLU A 327 -5.29 -1.33 5.42
C GLU A 327 -4.04 -1.71 6.23
N GLU A 328 -3.93 -1.25 7.48
CA GLU A 328 -2.82 -1.62 8.37
C GLU A 328 -2.82 -3.13 8.69
N LEU A 329 -3.99 -3.75 8.85
CA LEU A 329 -4.11 -5.21 8.98
C LEU A 329 -3.63 -5.94 7.72
N CYS A 330 -4.02 -5.45 6.55
CA CYS A 330 -3.61 -6.03 5.28
C CYS A 330 -2.10 -5.88 5.07
N ASP A 331 -1.57 -4.68 5.31
CA ASP A 331 -0.16 -4.37 5.15
C ASP A 331 0.71 -5.17 6.11
N ALA A 332 0.28 -5.39 7.37
CA ALA A 332 1.00 -6.21 8.34
C ALA A 332 1.08 -7.68 7.91
N LEU A 333 -0.04 -8.25 7.46
CA LEU A 333 -0.08 -9.63 6.96
C LEU A 333 0.76 -9.81 5.68
N LEU A 334 0.61 -8.90 4.71
CA LEU A 334 1.38 -8.94 3.47
C LEU A 334 2.87 -8.77 3.73
N GLN A 335 3.27 -7.90 4.66
CA GLN A 335 4.67 -7.75 5.07
C GLN A 335 5.23 -9.05 5.69
N ALA A 336 4.44 -9.78 6.50
CA ALA A 336 4.86 -11.07 7.04
C ALA A 336 5.02 -12.15 5.96
N VAL A 337 4.06 -12.23 5.02
CA VAL A 337 4.14 -13.16 3.87
C VAL A 337 5.35 -12.85 2.99
N ALA A 338 5.57 -11.57 2.66
CA ALA A 338 6.72 -11.15 1.86
C ALA A 338 8.06 -11.44 2.54
N PHE A 339 8.16 -11.33 3.87
CA PHE A 339 9.38 -11.69 4.59
C PHE A 339 9.79 -13.15 4.33
N TYR A 340 8.87 -14.09 4.53
CA TYR A 340 9.14 -15.52 4.33
C TYR A 340 9.31 -15.90 2.85
N GLU A 341 8.48 -15.38 1.95
CA GLU A 341 8.62 -15.68 0.51
C GLU A 341 9.94 -15.15 -0.06
N LEU A 342 10.37 -13.94 0.33
CA LEU A 342 11.66 -13.36 -0.10
C LEU A 342 12.87 -13.97 0.59
N LEU A 343 12.69 -14.68 1.72
CA LEU A 343 13.70 -15.63 2.19
C LEU A 343 13.80 -16.81 1.22
N CYS A 344 12.69 -17.48 0.92
CA CYS A 344 12.69 -18.70 0.10
C CYS A 344 13.08 -18.51 -1.39
N GLU A 345 12.93 -17.31 -1.98
CA GLU A 345 13.10 -17.07 -3.43
C GLU A 345 14.55 -16.84 -3.96
N CYS A 346 15.60 -17.17 -3.19
CA CYS A 346 17.01 -16.97 -3.59
C CYS A 346 17.74 -18.24 -4.02
#